data_AF-A0A941B0L4-F1
#
_entry.id   AF-A0A941B0L4-F1
#
_cell.length_a   1.000
_cell.length_b   1.000
_cell.length_c   1.000
_cell.angle_alpha   90.00
_cell.angle_beta   90.00
_cell.angle_gamma   90.00
#
_symmetry.space_group_name_H-M   'P 1'
#
loop_
_entity.id
_entity.type
_entity.pdbx_description
1 polymer ?
#
loop_
_entity_poly.entity_id
_entity_poly.type
_entity_poly.pdbx_seq_one_letter_code
_entity_poly.pdbx_strand_id
1 'polypeptide(L)'
;MAFVRGKLDGLSNRQAVIAAGYSLAGAKQQGTNLMKHPGIRAELLKGGFDLEISQRAVAVMFRRSAGRWEAASPAMPKRVYSSAIEFLVDAMNCEDLPVSLRIRFAAALLPYQHRKMGG
;
A
#
# COMPACT_ATOMS: atom_id res chain seq x y z
N MET A 1 -6.61 29.35 12.68
CA MET A 1 -5.96 28.05 12.39
C MET A 1 -6.57 27.43 11.14
N ALA A 2 -6.04 27.77 9.96
CA ALA A 2 -6.64 27.43 8.66
C ALA A 2 -6.69 25.90 8.37
N PHE A 3 -5.68 25.15 8.84
CA PHE A 3 -5.65 23.68 8.70
C PHE A 3 -6.75 22.98 9.51
N VAL A 4 -6.95 23.40 10.77
CA VAL A 4 -7.99 22.84 11.65
C VAL A 4 -9.38 23.13 11.07
N ARG A 5 -9.61 24.33 10.55
CA ARG A 5 -10.86 24.67 9.88
C ARG A 5 -11.12 23.75 8.68
N GLY A 6 -10.13 23.59 7.80
CA GLY A 6 -10.27 22.67 6.66
C GLY A 6 -10.55 21.22 7.06
N LYS A 7 -9.98 20.75 8.18
CA LYS A 7 -10.27 19.41 8.72
C LYS A 7 -11.69 19.29 9.27
N LEU A 8 -12.21 20.32 9.94
CA LEU A 8 -13.60 20.39 10.38
C LEU A 8 -14.58 20.45 9.21
N ASP A 9 -14.18 21.10 8.11
CA ASP A 9 -14.94 21.14 6.85
C ASP A 9 -14.85 19.81 6.06
N GLY A 10 -14.22 18.78 6.61
CA GLY A 10 -14.15 17.43 6.02
C GLY A 10 -13.05 17.26 4.96
N LEU A 11 -12.15 18.23 4.77
CA LEU A 11 -11.09 18.13 3.78
C LEU A 11 -10.04 17.07 4.17
N SER A 12 -9.45 16.45 3.14
CA SER A 12 -8.30 15.57 3.33
C SER A 12 -7.09 16.34 3.86
N ASN A 13 -6.15 15.65 4.53
CA ASN A 13 -4.98 16.31 5.13
C ASN A 13 -4.18 17.13 4.09
N ARG A 14 -4.07 16.64 2.86
CA ARG A 14 -3.41 17.37 1.77
C ARG A 14 -4.17 18.64 1.41
N GLN A 15 -5.48 18.56 1.22
CA GLN A 15 -6.31 19.71 0.86
C GLN A 15 -6.37 20.75 1.98
N ALA A 16 -6.48 20.32 3.24
CA ALA A 16 -6.47 21.23 4.39
C ALA A 16 -5.14 21.99 4.51
N VAL A 17 -4.02 21.36 4.17
CA VAL A 17 -2.70 22.02 4.12
C VAL A 17 -2.59 23.01 2.97
N ILE A 18 -3.14 22.66 1.80
CA ILE A 18 -3.18 23.58 0.64
C ILE A 18 -4.06 24.79 0.96
N ALA A 19 -5.24 24.57 1.56
CA ALA A 19 -6.13 25.64 2.00
C ALA A 19 -5.49 26.53 3.08
N ALA A 20 -4.57 25.98 3.88
CA ALA A 20 -3.77 26.72 4.84
C ALA A 20 -2.59 27.49 4.22
N GLY A 21 -2.40 27.45 2.89
CA GLY A 21 -1.40 28.23 2.16
C GLY A 21 -0.03 27.56 2.02
N TYR A 22 0.10 26.28 2.36
CA TYR A 22 1.36 25.55 2.19
C TYR A 22 1.55 25.06 0.75
N SER A 23 2.81 24.82 0.37
CA SER A 23 3.17 24.41 -0.99
C SER A 23 2.62 23.04 -1.38
N LEU A 24 2.19 22.91 -2.64
CA LEU A 24 1.67 21.66 -3.20
C LEU A 24 2.70 20.51 -3.14
N ALA A 25 3.97 20.85 -3.32
CA ALA A 25 5.08 19.88 -3.44
C ALA A 25 5.40 19.13 -2.14
N GLY A 26 4.84 19.53 -0.99
CA GLY A 26 5.02 18.86 0.31
C GLY A 26 3.74 18.62 1.08
N ALA A 27 2.59 19.02 0.55
CA ALA A 27 1.33 19.09 1.30
C ALA A 27 0.90 17.76 1.94
N LYS A 28 1.19 16.62 1.31
CA LYS A 28 0.87 15.29 1.86
C LYS A 28 1.71 14.96 3.10
N GLN A 29 3.01 15.21 3.04
CA GLN A 29 3.92 14.93 4.16
C GLN A 29 3.68 15.91 5.31
N GLN A 30 3.53 17.20 4.99
CA GLN A 30 3.22 18.21 6.00
C GLN A 30 1.87 17.97 6.68
N GLY A 31 0.84 17.55 5.94
CA GLY A 31 -0.45 17.21 6.54
C GLY A 31 -0.36 16.06 7.53
N THR A 32 0.49 15.07 7.25
CA THR A 32 0.74 13.96 8.17
C THR A 32 1.48 14.42 9.42
N ASN A 33 2.47 15.31 9.28
CA ASN A 33 3.21 15.86 10.42
C ASN A 33 2.31 16.75 11.30
N LEU A 34 1.48 17.61 10.69
CA LEU A 34 0.52 18.48 11.39
C LEU A 34 -0.48 17.67 12.24
N MET A 35 -0.97 16.55 11.73
CA MET A 35 -1.87 15.66 12.50
C MET A 35 -1.21 15.01 13.71
N LYS A 36 0.12 14.90 13.76
CA LYS A 36 0.86 14.36 14.90
C LYS A 36 1.10 15.41 16.00
N HIS A 37 1.00 16.70 15.67
CA HIS A 37 1.22 17.76 16.65
C HIS A 37 0.10 17.79 17.70
N PRO A 38 0.44 17.77 19.01
CA PRO A 38 -0.56 17.68 20.08
C PRO A 38 -1.48 18.90 20.13
N GLY A 39 -0.98 20.11 19.82
CA GLY A 39 -1.80 21.33 19.78
C GLY A 39 -2.89 21.28 18.70
N ILE A 40 -2.56 20.77 17.51
CA ILE A 40 -3.52 20.60 16.41
C ILE A 40 -4.58 19.56 16.78
N ARG A 41 -4.19 18.44 17.40
CA ARG A 41 -5.14 17.42 17.85
C ARG A 41 -6.09 17.95 18.92
N ALA A 42 -5.59 18.76 19.85
CA ALA A 42 -6.41 19.39 20.89
C ALA A 42 -7.43 20.37 20.29
N GLU A 43 -7.05 21.19 19.31
CA GLU A 43 -7.98 22.09 18.63
C GLU A 43 -9.02 21.35 17.80
N LEU A 44 -8.63 20.27 17.11
CA LEU A 44 -9.55 19.41 16.37
C LEU A 44 -10.59 18.79 17.31
N LEU A 45 -10.15 18.29 18.47
CA LEU A 45 -11.05 17.72 19.47
C LEU A 45 -12.02 18.77 20.03
N LYS A 46 -11.54 20.00 20.32
CA LYS A 46 -12.39 21.12 20.73
C LYS A 46 -13.41 21.51 19.66
N GLY A 47 -13.05 21.38 18.38
CA GLY A 47 -13.94 21.64 17.25
C GLY A 47 -14.95 20.52 16.96
N GLY A 48 -14.98 19.45 17.75
CA GLY A 48 -15.87 18.31 17.52
C GLY A 48 -15.38 17.36 16.42
N PHE A 49 -14.11 17.44 16.01
CA PHE A 49 -13.52 16.49 15.09
C PHE A 49 -13.29 15.14 15.80
N ASP A 50 -14.11 14.16 15.46
CA ASP A 50 -13.95 12.80 15.99
C ASP A 50 -12.75 12.11 15.32
N LEU A 51 -11.62 12.14 16.04
CA LEU A 51 -10.39 11.47 15.65
C LEU A 51 -10.54 9.95 15.54
N GLU A 52 -11.48 9.34 16.26
CA GLU A 52 -11.71 7.90 16.26
C GLU A 52 -12.45 7.49 14.97
N ILE A 53 -13.51 8.22 14.60
CA ILE A 53 -14.21 8.04 13.33
C ILE A 53 -13.26 8.26 12.15
N SER A 54 -12.42 9.30 12.20
CA SER A 54 -11.44 9.56 11.14
C SER A 54 -10.39 8.44 11.03
N GLN A 55 -9.93 7.88 12.14
CA GLN A 55 -8.97 6.76 12.12
C GLN A 55 -9.61 5.47 11.64
N ARG A 56 -10.85 5.17 12.05
CA ARG A 56 -11.62 4.03 11.54
C ARG A 56 -11.88 4.15 10.04
N ALA A 57 -12.24 5.33 9.55
CA ALA A 57 -12.43 5.58 8.12
C ALA A 57 -11.14 5.36 7.31
N VAL A 58 -10.01 5.84 7.81
CA VAL A 58 -8.70 5.57 7.21
C VAL A 58 -8.37 4.08 7.26
N ALA A 59 -8.64 3.39 8.37
CA ALA A 59 -8.40 1.94 8.47
C ALA A 59 -9.29 1.12 7.53
N VAL A 60 -10.53 1.53 7.28
CA VAL A 60 -11.42 0.94 6.26
C VAL A 60 -10.90 1.21 4.85
N MET A 61 -10.44 2.44 4.56
CA MET A 61 -9.81 2.75 3.27
C MET A 61 -8.50 1.99 3.07
N PHE A 62 -7.70 1.83 4.13
CA PHE A 62 -6.48 1.04 4.12
C PHE A 62 -6.79 -0.44 3.94
N ARG A 63 -7.86 -0.97 4.54
CA ARG A 63 -8.35 -2.33 4.23
C ARG A 63 -8.85 -2.47 2.80
N ARG A 64 -9.48 -1.44 2.22
CA ARG A 64 -9.91 -1.45 0.81
C ARG A 64 -8.72 -1.38 -0.16
N SER A 65 -7.60 -0.81 0.26
CA SER A 65 -6.35 -0.80 -0.52
C SER A 65 -5.40 -1.97 -0.19
N ALA A 66 -5.51 -2.56 1.00
CA ALA A 66 -4.88 -3.81 1.42
C ALA A 66 -5.69 -5.06 1.03
N GLY A 67 -6.93 -4.89 0.58
CA GLY A 67 -7.82 -5.93 0.06
C GLY A 67 -7.35 -6.54 -1.26
N ARG A 68 -6.10 -6.30 -1.66
CA ARG A 68 -5.42 -7.01 -2.74
C ARG A 68 -4.53 -8.14 -2.25
N TRP A 69 -4.51 -8.44 -0.95
CA TRP A 69 -3.67 -9.49 -0.36
C TRP A 69 -4.48 -10.63 0.27
N GLU A 70 -5.81 -10.54 0.21
CA GLU A 70 -6.73 -11.65 0.49
C GLU A 70 -7.24 -12.25 -0.83
N ALA A 71 -6.47 -12.12 -1.91
CA ALA A 71 -6.61 -13.05 -3.03
C ALA A 71 -6.17 -14.41 -2.48
N ALA A 72 -7.10 -15.36 -2.43
CA ALA A 72 -6.82 -16.76 -2.16
C ALA A 72 -5.44 -17.09 -2.73
N SER A 73 -4.51 -17.53 -1.88
CA SER A 73 -3.17 -17.88 -2.36
C SER A 73 -3.36 -18.77 -3.59
N PRO A 74 -2.80 -18.39 -4.75
CA PRO A 74 -3.01 -19.12 -5.99
C PRO A 74 -2.76 -20.60 -5.70
N ALA A 75 -3.62 -21.49 -6.21
CA ALA A 75 -3.58 -22.90 -5.87
C ALA A 75 -2.35 -23.55 -6.54
N MET A 76 -1.18 -23.24 -5.96
CA MET A 76 0.09 -23.78 -6.40
C MET A 76 0.03 -25.30 -6.26
N PRO A 77 0.51 -26.07 -7.25
CA PRO A 77 0.43 -27.53 -7.26
C PRO A 77 1.06 -28.16 -6.01
N LYS A 78 2.11 -27.54 -5.47
CA LYS A 78 2.81 -27.99 -4.27
C LYS A 78 2.88 -26.89 -3.21
N ARG A 79 2.85 -27.33 -1.96
CA ARG A 79 3.02 -26.47 -0.77
C ARG A 79 4.49 -26.31 -0.36
N VAL A 80 5.33 -27.28 -0.71
CA VAL A 80 6.76 -27.32 -0.40
C VAL A 80 7.52 -27.72 -1.65
N TYR A 81 8.64 -27.07 -1.90
CA TYR A 81 9.49 -27.29 -3.06
C TYR A 81 10.90 -27.64 -2.59
N SER A 82 11.50 -28.63 -3.24
CA SER A 82 12.87 -29.04 -2.90
C SER A 82 13.91 -28.15 -3.59
N SER A 83 13.52 -27.42 -4.63
CA SER A 83 14.40 -26.48 -5.33
C SER A 83 13.67 -25.25 -5.84
N ALA A 84 14.41 -24.15 -6.01
CA ALA A 84 13.88 -22.93 -6.61
C ALA A 84 13.42 -23.13 -8.06
N ILE A 85 14.08 -24.03 -8.80
CA ILE A 85 13.74 -24.36 -10.19
C ILE A 85 12.36 -25.01 -10.26
N GLU A 86 12.11 -26.00 -9.38
CA GLU A 86 10.83 -26.69 -9.29
C GLU A 86 9.67 -25.72 -8.98
N PHE A 87 9.90 -24.78 -8.06
CA PHE A 87 8.94 -23.72 -7.77
C PHE A 87 8.67 -22.84 -8.99
N LEU A 88 9.71 -22.39 -9.70
CA LEU A 88 9.55 -21.52 -10.88
C LEU A 88 8.80 -22.22 -12.02
N VAL A 89 9.03 -23.52 -12.20
CA VAL A 89 8.33 -24.34 -13.20
C VAL A 89 6.84 -24.46 -12.86
N ASP A 90 6.50 -24.74 -11.60
CA ASP A 90 5.09 -24.84 -11.20
C ASP A 90 4.41 -23.45 -11.22
N ALA A 91 5.13 -22.39 -10.85
CA ALA A 91 4.61 -21.02 -10.83
C ALA A 91 4.34 -20.44 -12.23
N MET A 92 5.16 -20.75 -13.23
CA MET A 92 4.91 -20.30 -14.61
C MET A 92 3.75 -21.05 -15.28
N ASN A 93 3.38 -22.23 -14.76
CA ASN A 93 2.30 -23.07 -15.29
C ASN A 93 0.98 -22.94 -14.51
N CYS A 94 0.98 -22.28 -13.35
CA CYS A 94 -0.22 -22.06 -12.56
C CYS A 94 -1.22 -21.12 -13.26
N GLU A 95 -2.42 -21.61 -13.55
CA GLU A 95 -3.47 -20.84 -14.25
C GLU A 95 -4.08 -19.73 -13.39
N ASP A 96 -4.07 -19.90 -12.07
CA ASP A 96 -4.52 -18.88 -11.10
C ASP A 96 -3.60 -17.65 -11.05
N LEU A 97 -2.38 -17.76 -11.60
CA LEU A 97 -1.44 -16.67 -11.67
C LEU A 97 -1.66 -15.82 -12.93
N PRO A 98 -1.63 -14.48 -12.83
CA PRO A 98 -1.74 -13.62 -14.00
C PRO A 98 -0.58 -13.87 -14.96
N VAL A 99 -0.88 -13.84 -16.26
CA VAL A 99 0.08 -14.11 -17.35
C VAL A 99 1.37 -13.30 -17.22
N SER A 100 1.27 -12.03 -16.81
CA SER A 100 2.44 -11.16 -16.58
C SER A 100 3.40 -11.69 -15.51
N LEU A 101 2.87 -12.33 -14.46
CA LEU A 101 3.66 -12.92 -13.39
C LEU A 101 4.25 -14.26 -13.82
N ARG A 102 3.50 -15.06 -14.60
CA ARG A 102 4.00 -16.30 -15.23
C ARG A 102 5.19 -16.03 -16.16
N ILE A 103 5.14 -14.95 -16.95
CA ILE A 103 6.26 -14.50 -17.80
C ILE A 103 7.50 -14.15 -16.97
N ARG A 104 7.33 -13.50 -15.81
CA ARG A 104 8.46 -13.18 -14.92
C ARG A 104 9.12 -14.43 -14.35
N PHE A 105 8.33 -15.44 -13.99
CA PHE A 105 8.88 -16.72 -13.52
C PHE A 105 9.61 -17.47 -14.63
N ALA A 106 9.08 -17.47 -15.86
CA ALA A 106 9.77 -18.04 -17.02
C ALA A 106 11.10 -17.31 -17.31
N ALA A 107 11.13 -15.98 -17.25
CA ALA A 107 12.35 -15.21 -17.42
C ALA A 107 13.40 -15.49 -16.32
N ALA A 108 12.95 -15.69 -15.07
CA ALA A 108 13.82 -16.04 -13.95
C ALA A 108 14.41 -17.46 -14.06
N LEU A 109 13.79 -18.34 -14.86
CA LEU A 109 14.29 -19.69 -15.14
C LEU A 109 15.44 -19.70 -16.16
N LEU A 110 15.49 -18.71 -17.06
CA LEU A 110 16.48 -18.64 -18.16
C LEU A 110 17.94 -18.74 -17.69
N PRO A 111 18.41 -18.05 -16.63
CA PRO A 111 19.79 -18.17 -16.17
C PRO A 111 20.17 -19.57 -15.70
N TYR A 112 19.20 -20.35 -15.21
CA TYR A 112 19.43 -21.73 -14.76
C TYR A 112 19.48 -22.70 -15.95
N GLN A 113 18.76 -22.42 -17.03
CA GLN A 113 18.81 -23.20 -18.27
C GLN A 113 20.03 -22.87 -19.12
N HIS A 114 20.52 -21.62 -19.07
CA HIS A 114 21.64 -21.12 -19.86
C HIS A 114 22.95 -20.98 -19.08
N ARG A 115 22.99 -21.39 -17.81
CA ARG A 115 24.28 -21.63 -17.15
C ARG A 115 24.93 -22.80 -17.87
N LYS A 116 25.75 -22.49 -18.88
CA LYS A 116 26.85 -23.37 -19.25
C LYS A 116 27.54 -23.71 -17.94
N MET A 117 27.50 -24.98 -17.59
CA MET A 117 28.37 -25.57 -16.60
C MET A 117 29.77 -25.11 -17.01
N GLY A 118 30.33 -24.15 -16.28
CA GLY A 118 31.71 -23.77 -16.41
C GLY A 118 32.51 -24.93 -15.83
N GLY A 119 32.84 -25.88 -16.70
CA GLY A 119 33.74 -27.00 -16.50
C GLY A 119 34.55 -27.14 -17.77
#